data_AF-A0A3D9FIJ6-F1
#
_entry.id   AF-A0A3D9FIJ6-F1
#
_cell.length_a   1.000
_cell.length_b   1.000
_cell.length_c   1.000
_cell.angle_alpha   90.00
_cell.angle_beta   90.00
_cell.angle_gamma   90.00
#
_symmetry.space_group_name_H-M   'P 1'
#
loop_
_entity.id
_entity.type
_entity.pdbx_description
1 polymer ?
#
loop_
_entity_poly.entity_id
_entity_poly.type
_entity_poly.pdbx_seq_one_letter_code
_entity_poly.pdbx_strand_id
1 'polypeptide(L)'
;MRKIVLAGAALPALLCSQIAGAQIADDEASDIECLAATLIISQNSDALTEAQAMASVMYFIGKVTARGTDYTQPLEQAMRDMTNVTLQETATRCGAELETVGDDMQRRGAQIQAREETETQP
;
A
#
# COMPACT_ATOMS: atom_id res chain seq x y z
N MET A 1 -55.23 -45.92 -12.15
CA MET A 1 -54.18 -45.28 -11.34
C MET A 1 -53.14 -44.68 -12.29
N ARG A 2 -53.14 -43.37 -12.49
CA ARG A 2 -52.25 -42.65 -13.43
C ARG A 2 -51.01 -42.15 -12.66
N LYS A 3 -49.82 -42.54 -13.10
CA LYS A 3 -48.54 -42.04 -12.57
C LYS A 3 -48.17 -40.74 -13.30
N ILE A 4 -47.97 -39.68 -12.54
CA ILE A 4 -47.47 -38.38 -12.99
C ILE A 4 -45.93 -38.50 -13.05
N VAL A 5 -45.34 -38.21 -14.21
CA VAL A 5 -43.89 -38.05 -14.36
C VAL A 5 -43.63 -36.56 -14.55
N LEU A 6 -43.11 -35.89 -13.52
CA LEU A 6 -42.70 -34.50 -13.57
C LEU A 6 -41.37 -34.38 -14.34
N ALA A 7 -41.37 -33.47 -15.29
CA ALA A 7 -40.21 -33.02 -16.05
C ALA A 7 -39.19 -32.32 -15.13
N GLY A 8 -37.95 -32.80 -15.14
CA GLY A 8 -36.82 -32.12 -14.51
C GLY A 8 -36.26 -31.05 -15.44
N ALA A 9 -36.47 -29.78 -15.08
CA ALA A 9 -35.70 -28.66 -15.60
C ALA A 9 -34.59 -28.34 -14.57
N ALA A 10 -33.37 -28.80 -14.85
CA ALA A 10 -32.20 -28.41 -14.07
C ALA A 10 -31.70 -27.04 -14.56
N LEU A 11 -31.70 -26.05 -13.66
CA LEU A 11 -31.23 -24.69 -13.88
C LEU A 11 -29.71 -24.64 -14.16
N PRO A 12 -29.24 -23.87 -15.16
CA PRO A 12 -27.86 -23.44 -15.25
C PRO A 12 -27.75 -22.00 -14.73
N ALA A 13 -27.48 -21.82 -13.44
CA ALA A 13 -27.24 -20.50 -12.88
C ALA A 13 -26.40 -20.60 -11.61
N LEU A 14 -25.08 -20.71 -11.72
CA LEU A 14 -24.12 -20.52 -10.62
C LEU A 14 -22.67 -20.49 -11.14
N LEU A 15 -22.37 -19.62 -12.11
CA LEU A 15 -21.00 -19.31 -12.54
C LEU A 15 -20.81 -17.80 -12.72
N CYS A 16 -21.37 -17.00 -11.81
CA CYS A 16 -20.81 -15.68 -11.54
C CYS A 16 -19.81 -15.87 -10.39
N SER A 17 -18.66 -16.49 -10.72
CA SER A 17 -17.51 -16.50 -9.84
C SER A 17 -17.16 -15.05 -9.56
N GLN A 18 -17.45 -14.65 -8.33
CA GLN A 18 -17.16 -13.35 -7.76
C GLN A 18 -15.67 -13.07 -7.97
N ILE A 19 -15.35 -12.22 -8.95
CA ILE A 19 -14.08 -11.51 -8.95
C ILE A 19 -14.22 -10.43 -7.87
N ALA A 20 -14.27 -10.87 -6.62
CA ALA A 20 -14.04 -9.99 -5.50
C ALA A 20 -12.54 -9.70 -5.54
N GLY A 21 -12.17 -8.60 -6.18
CA GLY A 21 -10.87 -8.00 -5.93
C GLY A 21 -10.81 -7.77 -4.43
N ALA A 22 -9.98 -8.54 -3.74
CA ALA A 22 -9.62 -8.25 -2.36
C ALA A 22 -9.01 -6.85 -2.40
N GLN A 23 -9.81 -5.85 -2.02
CA GLN A 23 -9.27 -4.56 -1.68
C GLN A 23 -8.31 -4.87 -0.55
N ILE A 24 -7.02 -4.76 -0.81
CA ILE A 24 -6.00 -4.76 0.23
C ILE A 24 -6.44 -3.62 1.13
N ALA A 25 -7.09 -3.94 2.25
CA ALA A 25 -7.38 -2.94 3.25
C ALA A 25 -6.02 -2.41 3.65
N ASP A 26 -5.72 -1.17 3.29
CA ASP A 26 -4.49 -0.48 3.67
C ASP A 26 -4.41 -0.49 5.20
N ASP A 27 -3.71 -1.48 5.72
CA ASP A 27 -3.70 -1.81 7.14
C ASP A 27 -2.90 -0.74 7.87
N GLU A 28 -3.58 0.00 8.74
CA GLU A 28 -2.97 1.02 9.58
C GLU A 28 -1.78 0.45 10.37
N ALA A 29 -1.85 -0.81 10.80
CA ALA A 29 -0.75 -1.48 11.47
C ALA A 29 0.48 -1.61 10.56
N SER A 30 0.30 -1.95 9.28
CA SER A 30 1.39 -2.06 8.30
C SER A 30 2.07 -0.71 8.07
N ASP A 31 1.32 0.37 8.00
CA ASP A 31 1.89 1.73 7.82
C ASP A 31 2.66 2.20 9.07
N ILE A 32 2.19 1.83 10.26
CA ILE A 32 2.88 2.12 11.52
C ILE A 32 4.18 1.31 11.62
N GLU A 33 4.18 0.04 11.20
CA GLU A 33 5.41 -0.75 11.06
C GLU A 33 6.39 -0.12 10.06
N CYS A 34 5.89 0.37 8.91
CA CYS A 34 6.72 1.05 7.93
C CYS A 34 7.32 2.36 8.46
N LEU A 35 6.54 3.13 9.22
CA LEU A 35 7.04 4.32 9.90
C LEU A 35 8.09 3.95 10.95
N ALA A 36 7.89 2.91 11.75
CA ALA A 36 8.86 2.42 12.71
C ALA A 36 10.18 2.00 12.04
N ALA A 37 10.10 1.20 10.98
CA ALA A 37 11.26 0.71 10.25
C ALA A 37 12.08 1.87 9.65
N THR A 38 11.41 2.84 9.01
CA THR A 38 12.09 3.99 8.38
C THR A 38 12.74 4.91 9.41
N LEU A 39 12.14 5.09 10.60
CA LEU A 39 12.75 5.81 11.71
C LEU A 39 13.95 5.08 12.33
N ILE A 40 13.91 3.74 12.42
CA ILE A 40 15.04 2.95 12.90
C ILE A 40 16.20 3.05 11.90
N ILE A 41 15.91 2.92 10.60
CA ILE A 41 16.91 3.02 9.54
C ILE A 41 17.54 4.42 9.53
N SER A 42 16.73 5.48 9.60
CA SER A 42 17.26 6.85 9.55
C SER A 42 18.23 7.18 10.67
N GLN A 43 18.10 6.54 11.83
CA GLN A 43 19.02 6.72 12.96
C GLN A 43 20.37 6.01 12.77
N ASN A 44 20.47 5.05 11.84
CA ASN A 44 21.65 4.22 11.60
C ASN A 44 22.28 4.44 10.22
N SER A 45 21.72 5.33 9.40
CA SER A 45 22.12 5.61 8.03
C SER A 45 23.29 6.60 7.93
N ASP A 46 24.05 6.50 6.84
CA ASP A 46 24.99 7.55 6.44
C ASP A 46 24.24 8.75 5.81
N ALA A 47 24.92 9.89 5.65
CA ALA A 47 24.27 11.13 5.20
C ALA A 47 23.56 11.03 3.83
N LEU A 48 23.98 10.11 2.95
CA LEU A 48 23.33 9.90 1.66
C LEU A 48 22.04 9.06 1.80
N THR A 49 22.06 8.06 2.68
CA THR A 49 20.86 7.27 3.01
C THR A 49 19.90 8.01 3.92
N GLU A 50 20.36 8.99 4.70
CA GLU A 50 19.52 9.83 5.57
C GLU A 50 18.43 10.57 4.80
N ALA A 51 18.75 11.18 3.64
CA ALA A 51 17.77 11.91 2.85
C ALA A 51 16.65 11.00 2.30
N GLN A 52 17.01 9.79 1.87
CA GLN A 52 16.05 8.79 1.38
C GLN A 52 15.19 8.25 2.53
N ALA A 53 15.81 8.01 3.69
CA ALA A 53 15.11 7.60 4.89
C ALA A 53 14.13 8.68 5.37
N MET A 54 14.53 9.96 5.35
CA MET A 54 13.66 11.08 5.71
C MET A 54 12.48 11.23 4.76
N ALA A 55 12.66 11.06 3.45
CA ALA A 55 11.55 11.05 2.50
C ALA A 55 10.54 9.93 2.80
N SER A 56 11.05 8.75 3.16
CA SER A 56 10.24 7.59 3.55
C SER A 56 9.47 7.85 4.85
N VAL A 57 10.11 8.44 5.86
CA VAL A 57 9.46 8.87 7.11
C VAL A 57 8.33 9.85 6.81
N MET A 58 8.57 10.86 5.97
CA MET A 58 7.57 11.86 5.59
C MET A 58 6.37 11.25 4.85
N TYR A 59 6.60 10.23 4.04
CA TYR A 59 5.53 9.51 3.36
C TYR A 59 4.64 8.76 4.36
N PHE A 60 5.23 7.90 5.20
CA PHE A 60 4.45 7.06 6.12
C PHE A 60 3.84 7.86 7.28
N ILE A 61 4.50 8.93 7.77
CA ILE A 61 3.88 9.84 8.75
C ILE A 61 2.64 10.52 8.14
N GLY A 62 2.69 10.88 6.86
CA GLY A 62 1.55 11.42 6.12
C GLY A 62 0.38 10.42 6.06
N LYS A 63 0.66 9.15 5.74
CA LYS A 63 -0.38 8.09 5.70
C LYS A 63 -1.04 7.86 7.07
N VAL A 64 -0.26 7.75 8.15
CA VAL A 64 -0.83 7.50 9.49
C VAL A 64 -1.58 8.72 10.01
N THR A 65 -1.05 9.94 9.80
CA THR A 65 -1.73 11.18 10.23
C THR A 65 -3.03 11.43 9.47
N ALA A 66 -3.09 11.11 8.17
CA ALA A 66 -4.28 11.28 7.35
C ALA A 66 -5.48 10.44 7.83
N ARG A 67 -5.24 9.33 8.56
CA ARG A 67 -6.30 8.52 9.17
C ARG A 67 -6.93 9.15 10.41
N GLY A 68 -6.24 10.08 11.06
CA GLY A 68 -6.74 10.80 12.23
C GLY A 68 -6.79 9.98 13.53
N THR A 69 -6.21 8.78 13.54
CA THR A 69 -6.04 7.94 14.72
C THR A 69 -4.75 8.29 15.47
N ASP A 70 -4.70 8.05 16.78
CA ASP A 70 -3.47 8.22 17.55
C ASP A 70 -2.53 7.04 17.28
N TYR A 71 -1.51 7.29 16.47
CA TYR A 71 -0.49 6.31 16.09
C TYR A 71 0.71 6.29 17.05
N THR A 72 0.75 7.16 18.07
CA THR A 72 1.93 7.34 18.93
C THR A 72 2.26 6.07 19.72
N GLN A 73 1.28 5.53 20.48
CA GLN A 73 1.51 4.30 21.26
C GLN A 73 1.81 3.08 20.38
N PRO A 74 1.06 2.81 19.29
CA PRO A 74 1.39 1.72 18.38
C PRO A 74 2.77 1.87 17.73
N LEU A 75 3.18 3.08 17.35
CA LEU A 75 4.50 3.34 16.77
C LEU A 75 5.62 3.03 17.76
N GLU A 76 5.50 3.52 19.00
CA GLU A 76 6.46 3.21 20.06
C GLU A 76 6.55 1.70 20.32
N GLN A 77 5.42 0.99 20.29
CA GLN A 77 5.41 -0.46 20.45
C GLN A 77 6.09 -1.16 19.27
N ALA A 78 5.77 -0.78 18.03
CA ALA A 78 6.39 -1.32 16.83
C ALA A 78 7.90 -1.12 16.84
N MET A 79 8.39 0.06 17.24
CA MET A 79 9.83 0.34 17.35
C MET A 79 10.53 -0.55 18.40
N ARG A 80 9.84 -0.93 19.48
CA ARG A 80 10.39 -1.82 20.52
C ARG A 80 10.41 -3.29 20.09
N ASP A 81 9.35 -3.74 19.42
CA ASP A 81 9.17 -5.15 19.06
C ASP A 81 9.94 -5.54 17.79
N MET A 82 10.37 -4.56 17.00
CA MET A 82 11.05 -4.79 15.74
C MET A 82 12.47 -5.32 15.94
N THR A 83 12.63 -6.61 15.71
CA THR A 83 13.94 -7.29 15.60
C THR A 83 14.65 -6.94 14.29
N ASN A 84 15.94 -7.27 14.17
CA ASN A 84 16.69 -7.08 12.91
C ASN A 84 16.07 -7.85 11.73
N VAL A 85 15.53 -9.05 11.98
CA VAL A 85 14.90 -9.88 10.93
C VAL A 85 13.63 -9.19 10.44
N THR A 86 12.74 -8.83 11.36
CA THR A 86 11.49 -8.14 11.04
C THR A 86 11.73 -6.74 10.47
N LEU A 87 12.80 -6.05 10.88
CA LEU A 87 13.22 -4.77 10.30
C LEU A 87 13.56 -4.92 8.82
N GLN A 88 14.35 -5.93 8.45
CA GLN A 88 14.74 -6.17 7.07
C GLN A 88 13.53 -6.55 6.19
N GLU A 89 12.66 -7.42 6.69
CA GLU A 89 11.42 -7.81 6.00
C GLU A 89 10.49 -6.60 5.80
N THR A 90 10.28 -5.83 6.87
CA THR A 90 9.46 -4.61 6.84
C THR A 90 10.05 -3.58 5.88
N ALA A 91 11.35 -3.29 5.97
CA ALA A 91 12.02 -2.35 5.07
C ALA A 91 11.88 -2.73 3.60
N THR A 92 11.98 -4.03 3.28
CA THR A 92 11.80 -4.54 1.92
C THR A 92 10.37 -4.32 1.43
N ARG A 93 9.38 -4.67 2.26
CA ARG A 93 7.95 -4.47 1.96
C ARG A 93 7.63 -2.97 1.73
N CYS A 94 8.03 -2.13 2.67
CA CYS A 94 7.77 -0.68 2.63
C CYS A 94 8.54 0.00 1.49
N GLY A 95 9.73 -0.51 1.15
CA GLY A 95 10.51 -0.06 -0.01
C GLY A 95 9.79 -0.34 -1.34
N ALA A 96 9.20 -1.52 -1.50
CA ALA A 96 8.42 -1.87 -2.70
C ALA A 96 7.17 -0.98 -2.87
N GLU A 97 6.54 -0.59 -1.76
CA GLU A 97 5.44 0.37 -1.79
C GLU A 97 5.91 1.75 -2.25
N LEU A 98 7.02 2.25 -1.70
CA LEU A 98 7.61 3.53 -2.10
C LEU A 98 8.06 3.54 -3.57
N GLU A 99 8.60 2.43 -4.06
CA GLU A 99 8.93 2.25 -5.48
C GLU A 99 7.68 2.38 -6.35
N THR A 100 6.60 1.67 -5.99
CA THR A 100 5.32 1.73 -6.69
C THR A 100 4.75 3.16 -6.73
N VAL A 101 4.82 3.88 -5.62
CA VAL A 101 4.37 5.28 -5.53
C VAL A 101 5.25 6.18 -6.39
N GLY A 102 6.58 6.00 -6.33
CA GLY A 102 7.54 6.75 -7.14
C GLY A 102 7.30 6.57 -8.64
N ASP A 103 7.02 5.35 -9.08
CA ASP A 103 6.67 5.05 -10.47
C ASP A 103 5.36 5.71 -10.91
N ASP A 104 4.33 5.69 -10.05
CA ASP A 104 3.07 6.37 -10.33
C ASP A 104 3.26 7.89 -10.44
N MET A 105 4.05 8.49 -9.55
CA MET A 105 4.37 9.92 -9.58
C MET A 105 5.11 10.31 -10.87
N GLN A 106 6.13 9.54 -11.26
CA GLN A 106 6.87 9.79 -12.50
C GLN A 106 5.96 9.68 -13.73
N ARG A 107 5.13 8.64 -13.78
CA ARG A 107 4.16 8.44 -14.88
C ARG A 107 3.17 9.60 -14.99
N ARG A 108 2.63 10.08 -13.87
CA ARG A 108 1.73 11.25 -13.86
C ARG A 108 2.45 12.53 -14.27
N GLY A 109 3.69 12.73 -13.81
CA GLY A 109 4.52 13.86 -14.21
C GLY A 109 4.73 13.93 -15.73
N ALA A 110 5.05 12.80 -16.36
CA ALA A 110 5.19 12.70 -17.80
C ALA A 110 3.87 13.03 -18.55
N GLN A 111 2.73 12.59 -18.02
CA GLN A 111 1.42 12.89 -18.61
C GLN A 111 1.07 14.39 -18.53
N ILE A 112 1.49 15.09 -17.47
CA ILE A 112 1.27 16.53 -17.32
C ILE A 112 2.14 17.30 -18.33
N GLN A 113 3.42 16.97 -18.43
CA GLN A 113 4.34 17.61 -19.40
C GLN A 113 3.83 17.47 -20.84
N ALA A 114 3.37 16.28 -21.23
CA ALA A 114 2.82 16.05 -22.58
C ALA A 114 1.56 16.88 -22.88
N ARG A 115 0.74 17.21 -21.87
CA ARG A 115 -0.43 18.08 -22.03
C ARG A 115 -0.03 19.53 -22.29
N GLU A 116 0.95 20.04 -21.53
CA GLU A 116 1.44 21.41 -21.68
C GLU A 116 2.05 21.66 -23.07
N GLU A 117 2.76 20.68 -23.62
CA GLU A 117 3.29 20.74 -24.98
C GLU A 117 2.19 20.81 -26.06
N THR A 118 1.04 20.18 -25.80
CA THR A 118 -0.11 20.18 -26.72
C THR A 118 -0.89 21.50 -26.65
N GLU A 119 -0.97 22.13 -25.48
CA GLU A 119 -1.69 23.41 -25.29
C GLU A 119 -0.89 24.63 -25.76
N THR A 120 0.42 24.49 -25.95
CA THR A 120 1.32 25.60 -26.35
C THR A 120 1.61 25.65 -27.86
N GLN A 121 1.10 24.69 -28.66
CA GLN A 121 1.19 24.73 -30.13
C GLN A 121 0.02 25.53 -30.73
N PRO A 122 0.28 26.67 -31.42
CA PRO A 122 -0.74 27.49 -32.07
C PRO A 122 -1.34 26.84 -33.33
#